data_AF-A0A102DFV6-F1
#
_entry.id   AF-A0A102DFV6-F1
#
_cell.length_a   1.000
_cell.length_b   1.000
_cell.length_c   1.000
_cell.angle_alpha   90.00
_cell.angle_beta   90.00
_cell.angle_gamma   90.00
#
_symmetry.space_group_name_H-M   'P 1'
#
loop_
_entity.id
_entity.type
_entity.pdbx_description
1 polymer ?
#
loop_
_entity_poly.entity_id
_entity_poly.type
_entity_poly.pdbx_seq_one_letter_code
_entity_poly.pdbx_strand_id
1 'polypeptide(L)' 'MDSSELHERLDALYHRLRDFPEGARCEHGVHLKPDAYVAFLELRKLTENELLPALAQNAKRGWPLG' A
#
# COMPACT_ATOMS: atom_id res chain seq x y z
N MET A 1 -12.20 9.09 -9.48
CA MET A 1 -11.43 7.85 -9.67
C MET A 1 -12.40 6.70 -9.47
N ASP A 2 -12.41 5.74 -10.39
CA ASP A 2 -13.28 4.58 -10.26
C ASP A 2 -12.77 3.69 -9.12
N SER A 3 -13.67 3.09 -8.35
CA SER A 3 -13.30 2.20 -7.24
C SER A 3 -12.53 0.97 -7.74
N SER A 4 -12.76 0.55 -8.98
CA SER A 4 -12.03 -0.57 -9.62
C SER A 4 -10.56 -0.24 -9.84
N GLU A 5 -10.27 0.97 -10.30
CA GLU A 5 -8.90 1.42 -10.62
C GLU A 5 -8.03 1.52 -9.35
N LEU A 6 -8.62 1.96 -8.23
CA LEU A 6 -7.92 1.99 -6.94
C LEU A 6 -7.61 0.57 -6.44
N HIS A 7 -8.56 -0.35 -6.60
CA HIS A 7 -8.42 -1.73 -6.16
C HIS A 7 -7.29 -2.44 -6.92
N GLU A 8 -7.24 -2.29 -8.25
CA GLU A 8 -6.19 -2.85 -9.10
C GLU A 8 -4.80 -2.32 -8.74
N ARG A 9 -4.68 -1.00 -8.49
CA ARG A 9 -3.40 -0.38 -8.08
C ARG A 9 -2.93 -0.89 -6.71
N LEU A 10 -3.84 -1.06 -5.76
CA LEU A 10 -3.53 -1.59 -4.43
C LEU A 10 -3.09 -3.05 -4.49
N ASP A 11 -3.78 -3.87 -5.27
CA ASP A 11 -3.48 -5.30 -5.42
C ASP A 11 -2.10 -5.51 -6.08
N ALA A 12 -1.79 -4.74 -7.12
CA ALA A 12 -0.48 -4.78 -7.76
C ALA A 12 0.67 -4.38 -6.81
N LEU A 13 0.46 -3.34 -5.98
CA LEU A 13 1.45 -2.93 -4.96
C LEU A 13 1.58 -3.98 -3.86
N TYR A 14 0.47 -4.56 -3.42
CA TYR A 14 0.47 -5.64 -2.43
C TYR A 14 1.22 -6.86 -2.96
N HIS A 15 1.00 -7.29 -4.20
CA HIS A 15 1.72 -8.40 -4.80
C HIS A 15 3.25 -8.18 -4.86
N ARG A 16 3.69 -6.94 -5.09
CA ARG A 16 5.13 -6.57 -5.07
C ARG A 16 5.72 -6.55 -3.66
N LEU A 17 4.87 -6.40 -2.64
CA LEU A 17 5.24 -6.34 -1.22
C LEU A 17 4.96 -7.64 -0.45
N ARG A 18 4.15 -8.57 -0.96
CA ARG A 18 3.78 -9.77 -0.20
C ARG A 18 4.98 -10.67 0.11
N ASP A 19 5.97 -10.67 -0.77
CA ASP A 19 7.21 -11.44 -0.61
C ASP A 19 8.28 -10.60 0.14
N PHE A 20 7.88 -9.44 0.69
CA PHE A 20 8.70 -8.56 1.51
C PHE A 20 8.41 -8.79 3.00
N PRO A 21 9.42 -9.00 3.87
CA PRO A 21 10.84 -9.20 3.61
C PRO A 21 11.19 -10.70 3.73
N GLU A 22 10.68 -11.58 2.86
CA GLU A 22 11.04 -13.01 2.93
C GLU A 22 12.34 -13.34 2.18
N GLY A 23 12.86 -12.40 1.38
CA GLY A 23 14.10 -12.56 0.63
C GLY A 23 15.35 -12.15 1.39
N ALA A 24 15.93 -13.08 2.15
CA ALA A 24 17.29 -13.08 2.71
C ALA A 24 17.52 -12.20 3.96
N ARG A 25 17.42 -12.86 5.12
CA ARG A 25 18.48 -12.70 6.12
C ARG A 25 19.79 -13.11 5.44
N CYS A 26 20.53 -12.16 4.89
CA CYS A 26 21.94 -12.39 4.55
C CYS A 26 22.77 -12.10 5.80
N GLU A 27 24.00 -12.58 5.84
CA GLU A 27 24.94 -12.35 6.95
C GLU A 27 25.20 -10.84 7.23
N HIS A 28 24.73 -9.96 6.35
CA HIS A 28 24.94 -8.50 6.38
C HIS A 28 23.66 -7.67 6.57
N GLY A 29 22.48 -8.27 6.80
CA GLY A 29 21.24 -7.55 7.11
C GLY A 29 20.01 -7.94 6.27
N VAL A 30 18.99 -7.07 6.29
CA VAL A 30 17.77 -7.22 5.48
C VAL A 30 18.03 -6.62 4.11
N HIS A 31 18.20 -7.46 3.08
CA HIS A 31 18.32 -6.97 1.72
C HIS A 31 16.95 -6.62 1.16
N LEU A 32 16.69 -5.32 0.98
CA LEU A 32 15.53 -4.85 0.24
C LEU A 32 15.76 -5.17 -1.24
N LYS A 33 14.83 -5.90 -1.89
CA LYS A 33 14.78 -5.88 -3.36
C LYS A 33 14.54 -4.43 -3.80
N PRO A 34 15.32 -3.87 -4.75
CA PRO A 34 15.13 -2.48 -5.20
C PRO A 34 13.68 -2.15 -5.55
N ASP A 35 12.98 -3.09 -6.20
CA ASP A 35 11.58 -2.93 -6.60
C ASP A 35 10.59 -2.93 -5.43
N ALA A 36 10.94 -3.56 -4.30
CA ALA A 36 10.11 -3.61 -3.10
C ALA A 36 10.18 -2.30 -2.32
N TYR A 37 11.35 -1.66 -2.27
CA TYR A 37 11.49 -0.33 -1.66
C TYR A 37 10.70 0.72 -2.45
N VAL A 38 10.76 0.68 -3.78
CA VAL A 38 9.95 1.54 -4.65
C VAL A 38 8.45 1.27 -4.45
N ALA A 39 8.02 0.01 -4.45
CA ALA A 39 6.63 -0.36 -4.19
C ALA A 39 6.13 0.13 -2.82
N PHE A 40 6.98 0.07 -1.78
CA PHE A 40 6.67 0.59 -0.46
C PHE A 40 6.43 2.10 -0.47
N LEU A 41 7.30 2.86 -1.14
CA LEU A 41 7.14 4.31 -1.27
C LEU A 41 5.89 4.68 -2.08
N GLU A 42 5.57 3.92 -3.13
CA GLU A 42 4.36 4.08 -3.93
C GLU A 42 3.10 3.81 -3.10
N LEU A 43 3.07 2.71 -2.33
CA LEU A 43 1.97 2.36 -1.44
C LEU A 43 1.77 3.42 -0.36
N ARG A 44 2.86 3.93 0.24
CA ARG A 44 2.79 5.00 1.24
C ARG A 44 2.17 6.26 0.65
N LYS A 45 2.61 6.70 -0.53
CA LYS A 45 2.05 7.88 -1.21
C LYS A 45 0.56 7.71 -1.52
N LEU A 46 0.17 6.55 -2.03
CA LEU A 46 -1.23 6.26 -2.36
C LEU A 46 -2.09 6.25 -1.07
N THR A 47 -1.57 5.68 0.02
CA THR A 47 -2.24 5.68 1.32
C THR A 47 -2.43 7.09 1.88
N GLU A 48 -1.36 7.89 1.93
CA GLU A 48 -1.38 9.24 2.50
C GLU A 48 -2.21 10.23 1.67
N ASN A 49 -2.13 10.16 0.34
CA ASN A 49 -2.72 11.16 -0.55
C ASN A 49 -4.13 10.82 -1.03
N GLU A 50 -4.46 9.52 -1.15
CA GLU A 50 -5.73 9.09 -1.75
C GLU A 50 -6.62 8.40 -0.70
N LEU A 51 -6.05 7.43 0.03
CA LEU A 51 -6.82 6.51 0.87
C LEU A 51 -7.25 7.13 2.21
N LEU A 52 -6.33 7.76 2.96
CA LEU A 52 -6.64 8.43 4.22
C LEU A 52 -7.61 9.62 4.04
N PRO A 53 -7.45 10.49 3.02
CA PRO A 53 -8.41 11.56 2.77
C PRO A 53 -9.80 11.05 2.40
N ALA A 54 -9.89 9.99 1.59
CA ALA A 54 -11.17 9.36 1.25
C ALA A 54 -11.87 8.77 2.48
N LEU A 55 -11.12 8.08 3.35
CA LEU A 55 -11.64 7.56 4.62
C LEU A 55 -12.08 8.69 5.57
N ALA A 56 -11.29 9.76 5.68
CA ALA A 56 -11.63 10.91 6.52
C ALA A 56 -12.89 11.64 6.01
N GLN A 57 -13.08 11.73 4.69
CA GLN A 57 -14.30 12.27 4.09
C GLN A 57 -15.52 11.36 4.34
N ASN A 58 -15.34 10.04 4.25
CA ASN A 58 -16.41 9.07 4.53
C ASN A 58 -16.78 9.03 6.02
N ALA A 59 -15.82 9.14 6.93
CA ALA A 59 -16.07 9.24 8.36
C ALA A 59 -16.87 10.51 8.72
N LYS A 60 -16.59 11.64 8.04
CA LYS A 60 -17.37 12.89 8.18
C LYS A 60 -18.78 12.79 7.60
N ARG A 61 -19.03 11.84 6.68
CA ARG A 61 -20.34 11.59 6.06
C ARG A 61 -21.26 10.69 6.88
N GLY A 62 -20.85 10.26 8.08
CA GLY A 62 -21.73 9.61 9.04
C GLY A 62 -22.17 8.18 8.65
N TRP A 63 -21.29 7.42 7.99
CA TRP A 63 -21.57 6.00 7.74
C TRP A 63 -21.55 5.21 9.06
N PRO A 64 -22.59 4.44 9.40
CA PRO A 64 -22.56 3.60 10.59
C PRO A 64 -21.64 2.41 10.29
N LEU A 65 -20.63 2.21 11.13
CA LEU A 65 -19.95 0.92 11.22
C LEU A 65 -20.98 -0.06 11.80
N GLY A 66 -21.67 -0.77 10.92
CA GLY A 66 -22.48 -1.95 11.26
C GLY A 66 -21.63 -3.20 11.31
#